data_AF-A0A952ZZ21-F1
#
_entry.id   AF-A0A952ZZ21-F1
#
_cell.length_a   1.000
_cell.length_b   1.000
_cell.length_c   1.000
_cell.angle_alpha   90.00
_cell.angle_beta   90.00
_cell.angle_gamma   90.00
#
_symmetry.space_group_name_H-M   'P 1'
#
loop_
_entity.id
_entity.type
_entity.pdbx_description
1 polymer ?
#
loop_
_entity_poly.entity_id
_entity_poly.type
_entity_poly.pdbx_seq_one_letter_code
_entity_poly.pdbx_strand_id
1 'polypeptide(L)' 'MKRPTAEQRQRMCTRKRRYRTQADALDAALLAGVERRRSAYRCPLCGLWHLTSA' A
#
# COMPACT_ATOMS: atom_id res chain seq x y z
N MET A 1 11.22 18.48 -11.38
CA MET A 1 10.09 17.96 -10.56
C MET A 1 10.60 17.74 -9.13
N LYS A 2 10.02 18.39 -8.10
CA LYS A 2 10.47 18.24 -6.71
C LYS A 2 10.01 16.88 -6.16
N ARG A 3 10.93 16.09 -5.60
CA ARG A 3 10.60 14.84 -4.89
C ARG A 3 9.70 15.20 -3.69
N PRO A 4 8.57 14.50 -3.47
CA PRO A 4 7.68 14.79 -2.35
C PRO A 4 8.43 14.67 -1.02
N THR A 5 8.19 15.61 -0.11
CA THR A 5 8.77 15.62 1.23
C THR A 5 8.24 14.44 2.05
N ALA A 6 8.95 14.06 3.12
CA ALA A 6 8.54 12.95 3.99
C ALA A 6 7.10 13.11 4.50
N GLU A 7 6.69 14.32 4.87
CA GLU A 7 5.31 14.62 5.29
C GLU A 7 4.28 14.40 4.18
N GLN A 8 4.60 14.79 2.94
CA GLN A 8 3.71 14.54 1.80
C GLN A 8 3.57 13.05 1.52
N ARG A 9 4.67 12.28 1.63
CA ARG A 9 4.65 10.81 1.56
C ARG A 9 3.81 10.21 2.66
N GLN A 10 3.94 10.73 3.89
CA GLN A 10 3.16 10.31 5.03
C GLN A 10 1.67 10.53 4.78
N ARG A 11 1.26 11.72 4.31
CA ARG A 11 -0.14 12.06 3.99
C ARG A 11 -0.71 11.21 2.85
N MET A 12 0.10 10.86 1.85
CA MET A 12 -0.31 9.97 0.77
C MET A 12 -0.50 8.51 1.24
N CYS A 13 0.36 8.05 2.14
CA CYS A 13 0.33 6.70 2.68
C CYS A 13 -0.65 6.54 3.86
N THR A 14 -0.98 7.57 4.63
CA THR A 14 -1.87 7.46 5.81
C THR A 14 -3.29 7.07 5.44
N ARG A 15 -3.75 7.42 4.23
CA ARG A 15 -5.04 6.96 3.70
C ARG A 15 -5.04 5.47 3.31
N LYS A 16 -3.87 4.83 3.23
CA LYS A 16 -3.72 3.42 2.81
C LYS A 16 -3.24 2.56 3.98
N ARG A 17 -3.74 1.32 4.06
CA ARG A 17 -3.19 0.33 4.99
C ARG A 17 -1.76 -0.01 4.61
N ARG A 18 -0.88 -0.10 5.61
CA ARG A 18 0.57 -0.31 5.47
C ARG A 18 0.94 -1.70 5.97
N TYR A 19 1.45 -2.53 5.07
CA TYR A 19 1.84 -3.92 5.38
C TYR A 19 3.36 -4.08 5.29
N ARG A 20 3.92 -4.92 6.16
CA ARG A 20 5.39 -5.15 6.20
C ARG A 20 5.83 -6.04 5.04
N THR A 21 5.04 -7.05 4.70
CA THR A 21 5.33 -7.99 3.62
C THR A 21 4.24 -7.97 2.54
N GLN A 22 4.56 -8.56 1.38
CA GLN A 22 3.58 -8.77 0.31
C GLN A 22 2.46 -9.72 0.77
N ALA A 23 2.84 -10.79 1.48
CA ALA A 23 1.91 -11.78 2.01
C ALA A 23 0.88 -11.13 2.93
N ASP A 24 1.31 -10.32 3.90
CA ASP A 24 0.40 -9.58 4.81
C ASP A 24 -0.65 -8.75 4.04
N ALA A 25 -0.22 -8.11 2.94
CA ALA A 25 -1.11 -7.29 2.13
C ALA A 25 -2.15 -8.15 1.39
N LEU A 26 -1.71 -9.26 0.81
CA LEU A 26 -2.57 -10.19 0.08
C LEU A 26 -3.53 -10.94 1.02
N ASP A 27 -3.05 -11.39 2.17
CA ASP A 27 -3.87 -12.00 3.22
C ASP A 27 -4.94 -11.02 3.68
N ALA A 28 -4.59 -9.74 3.87
CA ALA A 28 -5.58 -8.73 4.21
C ALA A 28 -6.59 -8.46 3.08
N ALA A 29 -6.21 -8.64 1.80
CA ALA A 29 -7.13 -8.58 0.68
C ALA A 29 -8.07 -9.80 0.65
N LEU A 30 -7.55 -10.98 0.95
CA LEU A 30 -8.30 -12.22 1.07
C LEU A 30 -9.32 -12.17 2.22
N LEU A 31 -8.88 -11.74 3.41
CA LEU A 31 -9.76 -11.55 4.57
C LEU A 31 -10.87 -10.52 4.32
N ALA A 32 -10.61 -9.54 3.45
CA ALA A 32 -11.59 -8.55 3.04
C ALA A 32 -12.45 -8.98 1.84
N GLY A 33 -12.21 -10.15 1.24
CA GLY A 33 -12.93 -10.66 0.06
C GLY A 33 -12.73 -9.82 -1.21
N VAL A 34 -11.59 -9.14 -1.31
CA VAL A 34 -11.25 -8.25 -2.44
C VAL A 34 -9.96 -8.67 -3.15
N GLU A 35 -9.49 -9.89 -2.92
CA GLU A 35 -8.27 -10.45 -3.51
C GLU A 35 -8.28 -10.41 -5.04
N ARG A 36 -9.47 -10.55 -5.67
CA ARG A 36 -9.62 -10.48 -7.13
C ARG A 36 -9.62 -9.05 -7.69
N ARG A 37 -9.85 -8.05 -6.84
CA ARG A 37 -10.00 -6.63 -7.24
C ARG A 37 -8.83 -5.77 -6.78
N ARG A 38 -7.98 -6.30 -5.90
CA ARG A 38 -6.85 -5.56 -5.32
C ARG A 38 -5.54 -6.30 -5.50
N SER A 39 -4.53 -5.54 -5.90
CA SER A 39 -3.16 -6.01 -6.04
C SER A 39 -2.27 -5.39 -4.98
N ALA A 40 -1.34 -6.17 -4.45
CA ALA A 40 -0.31 -5.69 -3.53
C ALA A 40 0.85 -5.07 -4.31
N TYR A 41 1.28 -3.86 -3.94
CA TYR A 41 2.45 -3.21 -4.52
C TYR A 41 3.35 -2.61 -3.44
N ARG A 42 4.67 -2.63 -3.68
CA ARG A 42 5.64 -1.97 -2.80
C ARG A 42 5.65 -0.48 -3.09
N CYS A 43 5.39 0.32 -2.07
CA CYS A 43 5.38 1.77 -2.20
C CYS A 43 6.81 2.31 -2.34
N PRO A 44 7.14 3.10 -3.39
CA PRO A 44 8.46 3.72 -3.52
C PRO A 44 8.67 4.86 -2.51
N LEU A 45 7.62 5.33 -1.85
CA LEU A 45 7.68 6.48 -0.93
C LEU A 45 7.98 6.06 0.52
N CYS A 46 7.31 5.01 1.00
CA CYS A 46 7.43 4.52 2.39
C CYS A 46 8.10 3.16 2.49
N GLY A 47 8.34 2.46 1.38
CA GLY A 47 8.99 1.15 1.33
C GLY A 47 8.11 -0.03 1.77
N LEU A 48 6.88 0.24 2.24
CA LEU A 48 5.91 -0.75 2.72
C LEU A 48 4.96 -1.21 1.60
N TRP A 49 4.25 -2.29 1.86
CA TRP A 49 3.26 -2.87 0.94
C TRP A 49 1.88 -2.21 1.13
N HIS A 50 1.24 -1.90 0.01
CA HIS A 50 -0.09 -1.32 -0.05
C HIS A 50 -0.96 -2.11 -1.02
N LEU A 51 -2.28 -2.04 -0.80
CA LEU A 51 -3.26 -2.51 -1.76
C LEU A 51 -3.67 -1.38 -2.69
N THR A 52 -3.67 -1.65 -3.99
CA THR A 52 -4.27 -0.82 -5.03
C THR A 52 -5.39 -1.59 -5.72
N SER A 53 -6.35 -0.90 -6.33
CA SER A 53 -7.24 -1.56 -7.27
C SER A 53 -6.41 -2.08 -8.45
N ALA A 54 -6.70 -3.30 -8.89
CA ALA A 54 -6.11 -3.88 -10.09
C ALA A 54 -6.50 -3.09 -11.34
#